data_AF-A0A4S8R1P9-F1
#
_entry.id   AF-A0A4S8R1P9-F1
#
_cell.length_a   1.000
_cell.length_b   1.000
_cell.length_c   1.000
_cell.angle_alpha   90.00
_cell.angle_beta   90.00
_cell.angle_gamma   90.00
#
_symmetry.space_group_name_H-M   'P 1'
#
loop_
_entity.id
_entity.type
_entity.pdbx_description
1 polymer ?
#
loop_
_entity_poly.entity_id
_entity_poly.type
_entity_poly.pdbx_seq_one_letter_code
_entity_poly.pdbx_strand_id
1 'polypeptide(L)'
;MEGRLDDLGDELVHIFVGPERKKFSVHKNLICRSGDFFKAAFQDNGFKEGAENKMDLPEDKPFIFQAFVTWMYTARVESLQIPTEEAGSSRNLAIIELHIFADKYQSWQLMNFAMDLLQDSLNEDSDILSFREVEIIFEFTRSGSNHPLKSFAIALMACVVLDGSKPEKMERIFKEIDGALIETLKCIPLLLLTQSETHKDPRHRTDDSAYDEGFGICKFHRHKFDDICNSPPNDPVGLFGF
;
A
#
# COMPACT_ATOMS: atom_id res chain seq x y z
N MET A 1 -3.79 5.06 17.97
CA MET A 1 -3.97 3.60 17.71
C MET A 1 -4.15 2.83 19.04
N GLU A 2 -4.80 3.43 20.04
CA GLU A 2 -5.20 2.73 21.27
C GLU A 2 -6.56 2.07 21.06
N GLY A 3 -6.76 0.90 21.66
CA GLY A 3 -8.06 0.24 21.75
C GLY A 3 -8.50 -0.67 20.61
N ARG A 4 -7.58 -1.10 19.73
CA ARG A 4 -7.91 -2.07 18.66
C ARG A 4 -8.40 -3.42 19.23
N LEU A 5 -7.90 -3.82 20.39
CA LEU A 5 -8.22 -5.09 21.05
C LEU A 5 -9.22 -4.95 22.20
N ASP A 6 -9.68 -3.75 22.53
CA ASP A 6 -10.44 -3.47 23.76
C ASP A 6 -11.88 -4.00 23.74
N ASP A 7 -12.34 -4.52 22.59
CA ASP A 7 -13.69 -5.08 22.43
C ASP A 7 -13.77 -6.10 21.28
N LEU A 8 -13.00 -7.18 21.35
CA LEU A 8 -13.05 -8.20 20.29
C LEU A 8 -14.42 -8.86 20.15
N GLY A 9 -15.22 -8.88 21.23
CA GLY A 9 -16.41 -9.71 21.35
C GLY A 9 -16.08 -11.21 21.34
N ASP A 10 -17.10 -12.04 21.55
CA ASP A 10 -16.94 -13.50 21.56
C ASP A 10 -17.28 -14.16 20.21
N GLU A 11 -17.87 -13.39 19.29
CA GLU A 11 -18.34 -13.89 18.00
C GLU A 11 -17.18 -13.99 16.99
N LEU A 12 -17.04 -15.17 16.39
CA LEU A 12 -16.07 -15.44 15.34
C LEU A 12 -16.76 -15.56 13.99
N VAL A 13 -16.11 -15.06 12.95
CA VAL A 13 -16.45 -15.35 11.55
C VAL A 13 -15.40 -16.27 10.94
N HIS A 14 -15.82 -17.04 9.94
CA HIS A 14 -14.97 -17.99 9.22
C HIS A 14 -14.83 -17.59 7.76
N ILE A 15 -13.60 -17.27 7.36
CA ILE A 15 -13.30 -16.83 5.99
C ILE A 15 -12.50 -17.92 5.30
N PHE A 16 -12.96 -18.34 4.12
CA PHE A 16 -12.32 -19.37 3.30
C PHE A 16 -11.65 -18.70 2.11
N VAL A 17 -10.31 -18.72 2.06
CA VAL A 17 -9.53 -17.94 1.10
C VAL A 17 -8.81 -18.85 0.12
N GLY A 18 -8.81 -18.44 -1.14
CA GLY A 18 -8.12 -19.11 -2.24
C GLY A 18 -8.82 -20.40 -2.71
N PRO A 19 -8.28 -21.03 -3.77
CA PRO A 19 -8.89 -22.22 -4.38
C PRO A 19 -8.94 -23.42 -3.43
N GLU A 20 -7.97 -23.54 -2.52
CA GLU A 20 -7.92 -24.59 -1.50
C GLU A 20 -8.81 -24.29 -0.29
N ARG A 21 -9.52 -23.16 -0.28
CA ARG A 21 -10.44 -22.74 0.79
C ARG A 21 -9.77 -22.76 2.17
N LYS A 22 -8.56 -22.19 2.29
CA LYS A 22 -7.85 -22.11 3.57
C LYS A 22 -8.73 -21.33 4.56
N LYS A 23 -9.07 -21.97 5.68
CA LYS A 23 -9.95 -21.41 6.71
C LYS A 23 -9.19 -20.46 7.63
N PHE A 24 -9.72 -19.26 7.81
CA PHE A 24 -9.33 -18.29 8.83
C PHE A 24 -10.49 -18.09 9.79
N SER A 25 -10.20 -18.03 11.10
CA SER A 25 -11.20 -17.70 12.13
C SER A 25 -10.77 -16.40 12.79
N VAL A 26 -11.62 -15.38 12.73
CA VAL A 26 -11.31 -14.03 13.21
C VAL A 26 -12.47 -13.45 13.99
N HIS A 27 -12.19 -12.59 14.97
CA HIS A 27 -13.23 -11.90 15.73
C HIS A 27 -14.03 -10.98 14.82
N LYS A 28 -15.37 -11.13 14.87
CA LYS A 28 -16.30 -10.38 14.02
C LYS A 28 -16.17 -8.88 14.21
N ASN A 29 -16.13 -8.42 15.47
CA ASN A 29 -15.99 -6.99 15.76
C ASN A 29 -14.68 -6.42 15.23
N LEU A 30 -13.61 -7.23 15.19
CA LEU A 30 -12.31 -6.79 14.70
C LEU A 30 -12.31 -6.61 13.18
N ILE A 31 -12.78 -7.62 12.43
CA ILE A 31 -12.83 -7.53 10.96
C ILE A 31 -13.88 -6.53 10.46
N CYS A 32 -14.99 -6.36 11.17
CA CYS A 32 -15.96 -5.30 10.85
C CYS A 32 -15.40 -3.89 11.10
N ARG A 33 -14.41 -3.73 11.99
CA ARG A 33 -13.74 -2.44 12.21
C ARG A 33 -12.65 -2.14 11.19
N SER A 34 -12.15 -3.16 10.48
CA SER A 34 -11.02 -2.98 9.57
C SER A 34 -11.42 -2.47 8.18
N GLY A 35 -12.69 -2.54 7.78
CA GLY A 35 -13.14 -1.97 6.50
C GLY A 35 -14.66 -1.98 6.35
N ASP A 36 -15.17 -1.02 5.56
CA ASP A 36 -16.61 -0.83 5.36
C ASP A 36 -17.24 -2.04 4.62
N PHE A 37 -16.47 -2.75 3.79
CA PHE A 37 -16.92 -3.98 3.12
C PHE A 37 -17.29 -5.09 4.13
N PHE A 38 -16.37 -5.46 5.01
CA PHE A 38 -16.59 -6.53 5.98
C PHE A 38 -17.65 -6.15 7.01
N LYS A 39 -17.69 -4.87 7.38
CA LYS A 39 -18.77 -4.31 8.20
C LYS A 39 -20.13 -4.55 7.57
N ALA A 40 -20.29 -4.19 6.29
CA ALA A 40 -21.55 -4.37 5.58
C ALA A 40 -21.92 -5.85 5.40
N ALA A 41 -20.93 -6.71 5.11
CA ALA A 41 -21.17 -8.12 4.86
C ALA A 41 -21.60 -8.91 6.12
N PHE A 42 -21.03 -8.58 7.28
CA PHE A 42 -21.29 -9.30 8.53
C PHE A 42 -22.28 -8.60 9.47
N GLN A 43 -22.87 -7.47 9.05
CA GLN A 43 -23.99 -6.85 9.74
C GLN A 43 -25.25 -7.71 9.63
N ASP A 44 -26.14 -7.58 10.61
CA ASP A 44 -27.48 -8.19 10.56
C ASP A 44 -28.41 -7.37 9.64
N ASN A 45 -28.23 -7.57 8.34
CA ASN A 45 -28.93 -6.83 7.28
C ASN A 45 -29.45 -7.76 6.16
N GLY A 46 -29.56 -9.06 6.45
CA GLY A 46 -30.10 -10.06 5.53
C GLY A 46 -29.09 -10.67 4.55
N PHE A 47 -27.81 -10.31 4.61
CA PHE A 47 -26.78 -11.04 3.86
C PHE A 47 -26.53 -12.43 4.44
N LYS A 48 -26.26 -13.39 3.56
CA LYS A 48 -25.96 -14.78 3.93
C LYS A 48 -24.72 -14.84 4.82
N GLU A 49 -23.74 -14.00 4.53
CA GLU A 49 -22.47 -13.89 5.25
C GLU A 49 -22.68 -13.52 6.71
N GLY A 50 -23.54 -12.53 6.98
CA GLY A 50 -23.93 -12.13 8.34
C GLY A 50 -24.74 -13.20 9.08
N ALA A 51 -25.65 -13.89 8.37
CA ALA A 51 -26.46 -14.96 8.96
C ALA A 51 -25.65 -16.23 9.29
N GLU A 52 -24.66 -16.57 8.46
CA GLU A 52 -23.85 -17.78 8.61
C GLU A 52 -22.50 -17.54 9.33
N ASN A 53 -22.12 -16.27 9.53
CA ASN A 53 -20.78 -15.86 9.96
C ASN A 53 -19.67 -16.48 9.10
N LYS A 54 -19.91 -16.55 7.79
CA LYS A 54 -19.02 -17.20 6.81
C LYS A 54 -18.86 -16.37 5.56
N MET A 55 -17.68 -16.38 4.97
CA MET A 55 -17.41 -15.73 3.69
C MET A 55 -16.42 -16.54 2.86
N ASP A 56 -16.65 -16.62 1.56
CA ASP A 56 -15.79 -17.30 0.60
C ASP A 56 -15.09 -16.27 -0.29
N LEU A 57 -13.75 -16.31 -0.31
CA LEU A 57 -12.88 -15.42 -1.08
C LEU A 57 -11.97 -16.25 -2.01
N PRO A 58 -12.53 -16.92 -3.04
CA PRO A 58 -11.80 -17.93 -3.83
C PRO A 58 -10.66 -17.33 -4.69
N GLU A 59 -10.75 -16.05 -5.05
CA GLU A 59 -9.78 -15.36 -5.90
C GLU A 59 -8.63 -14.73 -5.11
N ASP A 60 -8.75 -14.61 -3.80
CA ASP A 60 -7.72 -13.97 -2.97
C ASP A 60 -6.63 -14.93 -2.53
N LYS A 61 -5.46 -14.36 -2.28
CA LYS A 61 -4.26 -15.10 -1.90
C LYS A 61 -4.24 -15.33 -0.38
N PRO A 62 -4.16 -16.57 0.10
CA PRO A 62 -4.19 -16.84 1.54
C PRO A 62 -3.06 -16.17 2.34
N PHE A 63 -1.88 -15.96 1.74
CA PHE A 63 -0.77 -15.29 2.43
C PHE A 63 -1.01 -13.78 2.59
N ILE A 64 -1.65 -13.12 1.62
CA ILE A 64 -2.07 -11.71 1.73
C ILE A 64 -3.15 -11.58 2.80
N PHE A 65 -4.13 -12.48 2.80
CA PHE A 65 -5.16 -12.50 3.84
C PHE A 65 -4.57 -12.77 5.23
N GLN A 66 -3.57 -13.65 5.34
CA GLN A 66 -2.85 -13.86 6.59
C GLN A 66 -2.16 -12.57 7.08
N ALA A 67 -1.53 -11.80 6.18
CA ALA A 67 -0.92 -10.52 6.53
C ALA A 67 -1.95 -9.49 7.01
N PHE A 68 -3.12 -9.44 6.37
CA PHE A 68 -4.24 -8.64 6.84
C PHE A 68 -4.72 -9.06 8.24
N VAL A 69 -4.85 -10.37 8.50
CA VAL A 69 -5.19 -10.88 9.84
C VAL A 69 -4.13 -10.45 10.85
N THR A 70 -2.85 -10.68 10.57
CA THR A 70 -1.76 -10.27 11.47
C THR A 70 -1.84 -8.78 11.77
N TRP A 71 -1.98 -7.93 10.74
CA TRP A 71 -2.12 -6.49 10.90
C TRP A 71 -3.34 -6.11 11.75
N MET A 72 -4.50 -6.75 11.56
CA MET A 72 -5.69 -6.49 12.37
C MET A 72 -5.43 -6.73 13.86
N TYR A 73 -4.67 -7.76 14.22
CA TYR A 73 -4.40 -8.05 15.64
C TYR A 73 -3.23 -7.25 16.22
N THR A 74 -2.18 -6.96 15.44
CA THR A 74 -0.91 -6.46 15.99
C THR A 74 -0.56 -5.04 15.54
N ALA A 75 -1.28 -4.50 14.55
CA ALA A 75 -0.91 -3.29 13.83
C ALA A 75 0.48 -3.35 13.17
N ARG A 76 0.99 -4.56 12.91
CA ARG A 76 2.30 -4.81 12.32
C ARG A 76 2.23 -5.91 11.28
N VAL A 77 3.22 -5.93 10.40
CA VAL A 77 3.44 -7.01 9.43
C VAL A 77 4.94 -7.31 9.39
N GLU A 78 5.36 -8.31 10.15
CA GLU A 78 6.78 -8.62 10.32
C GLU A 78 7.33 -9.48 9.17
N SER A 79 6.54 -10.43 8.66
CA SER A 79 6.93 -11.35 7.60
C SER A 79 5.94 -11.31 6.43
N LEU A 80 6.08 -10.31 5.54
CA LEU A 80 5.34 -10.25 4.29
C LEU A 80 6.28 -10.41 3.11
N GLN A 81 6.21 -11.60 2.51
CA GLN A 81 6.93 -11.97 1.30
C GLN A 81 6.01 -12.89 0.51
N ILE A 82 6.07 -12.80 -0.82
CA ILE A 82 5.50 -13.83 -1.67
C ILE A 82 6.23 -15.15 -1.36
N PRO A 83 5.51 -16.23 -1.05
CA PRO A 83 6.11 -17.55 -0.85
C PRO A 83 6.60 -18.12 -2.20
N THR A 84 7.70 -17.57 -2.70
CA THR A 84 8.43 -17.95 -3.93
C THR A 84 9.94 -17.91 -3.68
N GLU A 85 10.72 -18.63 -4.47
CA GLU A 85 12.19 -18.73 -4.31
C GLU A 85 12.95 -17.44 -4.66
N GLU A 86 12.30 -16.43 -5.25
CA GLU A 86 12.92 -15.15 -5.64
C GLU A 86 12.85 -14.12 -4.51
N ALA A 87 13.88 -14.08 -3.66
CA ALA A 87 13.88 -13.34 -2.40
C ALA A 87 13.85 -11.79 -2.49
N GLY A 88 14.24 -11.17 -3.60
CA GLY A 88 14.44 -9.71 -3.70
C GLY A 88 13.23 -8.90 -4.18
N SER A 89 12.51 -9.36 -5.21
CA SER A 89 11.29 -8.70 -5.73
C SER A 89 10.02 -9.14 -4.97
N SER A 90 10.15 -10.09 -4.06
CA SER A 90 9.02 -10.74 -3.38
C SER A 90 8.39 -9.87 -2.28
N ARG A 91 9.16 -9.05 -1.56
CA ARG A 91 8.63 -8.25 -0.44
C ARG A 91 7.82 -7.05 -0.93
N ASN A 92 8.41 -6.17 -1.73
CA ASN A 92 7.75 -4.97 -2.25
C ASN A 92 6.50 -5.34 -3.08
N LEU A 93 6.59 -6.37 -3.90
CA LEU A 93 5.43 -6.90 -4.60
C LEU A 93 4.34 -7.42 -3.65
N ALA A 94 4.69 -8.13 -2.56
CA ALA A 94 3.70 -8.54 -1.57
C ALA A 94 3.04 -7.35 -0.84
N ILE A 95 3.79 -6.27 -0.59
CA ILE A 95 3.25 -5.03 -0.01
C ILE A 95 2.29 -4.35 -0.99
N ILE A 96 2.64 -4.28 -2.28
CA ILE A 96 1.77 -3.78 -3.36
C ILE A 96 0.49 -4.59 -3.44
N GLU A 97 0.58 -5.92 -3.40
CA GLU A 97 -0.60 -6.79 -3.40
C GLU A 97 -1.46 -6.62 -2.14
N LEU A 98 -0.84 -6.38 -0.97
CA LEU A 98 -1.57 -6.03 0.25
C LEU A 98 -2.32 -4.70 0.10
N HIS A 99 -1.71 -3.69 -0.52
CA HIS A 99 -2.37 -2.42 -0.82
C HIS A 99 -3.56 -2.61 -1.78
N ILE A 100 -3.39 -3.43 -2.83
CA ILE A 100 -4.48 -3.75 -3.79
C ILE A 100 -5.62 -4.49 -3.08
N PHE A 101 -5.30 -5.47 -2.23
CA PHE A 101 -6.26 -6.16 -1.39
C PHE A 101 -7.01 -5.18 -0.47
N ALA A 102 -6.30 -4.24 0.15
CA ALA A 102 -6.89 -3.24 1.03
C ALA A 102 -7.88 -2.33 0.29
N ASP A 103 -7.57 -1.92 -0.95
CA ASP A 103 -8.48 -1.11 -1.77
C ASP A 103 -9.73 -1.92 -2.17
N LYS A 104 -9.55 -3.16 -2.64
CA LYS A 104 -10.64 -4.10 -2.98
C LYS A 104 -11.65 -4.23 -1.83
N TYR A 105 -11.16 -4.32 -0.60
CA TYR A 105 -11.99 -4.48 0.60
C TYR A 105 -12.27 -3.19 1.37
N GLN A 106 -11.98 -2.03 0.76
CA GLN A 106 -12.27 -0.71 1.33
C GLN A 106 -11.70 -0.53 2.76
N SER A 107 -10.49 -1.03 2.98
CA SER A 107 -9.74 -0.92 4.24
C SER A 107 -8.69 0.17 4.13
N TRP A 108 -9.09 1.44 4.31
CA TRP A 108 -8.20 2.58 4.04
C TRP A 108 -7.04 2.66 5.01
N GLN A 109 -7.24 2.25 6.27
CA GLN A 109 -6.16 2.18 7.25
C GLN A 109 -5.10 1.14 6.84
N LEU A 110 -5.51 0.03 6.21
CA LEU A 110 -4.58 -0.95 5.69
C LEU A 110 -3.89 -0.46 4.41
N MET A 111 -4.60 0.28 3.54
CA MET A 111 -3.99 0.92 2.37
C MET A 111 -2.86 1.87 2.80
N ASN A 112 -3.14 2.77 3.75
CA ASN A 112 -2.15 3.73 4.25
C ASN A 112 -0.98 3.03 4.94
N PHE A 113 -1.27 2.00 5.75
CA PHE A 113 -0.22 1.17 6.35
C PHE A 113 0.67 0.48 5.29
N ALA A 114 0.07 -0.08 4.24
CA ALA A 114 0.82 -0.72 3.16
C ALA A 114 1.62 0.30 2.34
N MET A 115 1.11 1.53 2.17
CA MET A 115 1.86 2.61 1.54
C MET A 115 3.08 3.02 2.37
N ASP A 116 2.91 3.23 3.67
CA ASP A 116 4.02 3.55 4.58
C ASP A 116 5.09 2.45 4.54
N LEU A 117 4.65 1.18 4.60
CA LEU A 117 5.54 0.03 4.54
C LEU A 117 6.30 -0.07 3.21
N LEU A 118 5.67 0.31 2.09
CA LEU A 118 6.31 0.33 0.77
C LEU A 118 7.34 1.47 0.68
N GLN A 119 7.00 2.66 1.16
CA GLN A 119 7.90 3.82 1.22
C GLN A 119 9.13 3.49 2.06
N ASP A 120 8.94 2.90 3.25
CA ASP A 120 10.04 2.51 4.14
C ASP A 120 10.93 1.44 3.53
N SER A 121 10.33 0.37 2.98
CA SER A 121 11.07 -0.73 2.36
C SER A 121 11.93 -0.26 1.17
N LEU A 122 11.40 0.62 0.32
CA LEU A 122 12.16 1.18 -0.81
C LEU A 122 13.22 2.21 -0.37
N ASN A 123 12.99 2.92 0.74
CA ASN A 123 13.95 3.86 1.31
C ASN A 123 15.15 3.14 1.92
N GLU A 124 14.90 2.15 2.78
CA GLU A 124 15.93 1.36 3.49
C GLU A 124 16.91 0.70 2.51
N ASP A 125 16.39 0.12 1.42
CA ASP A 125 17.20 -0.55 0.40
C ASP A 125 17.72 0.39 -0.70
N SER A 126 17.37 1.69 -0.65
CA SER A 126 17.63 2.66 -1.73
C SER A 126 17.20 2.14 -3.11
N ASP A 127 16.11 1.37 -3.15
CA ASP A 127 15.65 0.67 -4.35
C ASP A 127 14.54 1.45 -5.07
N ILE A 128 14.16 0.92 -6.24
CA ILE A 128 13.10 1.44 -7.10
C ILE A 128 12.13 0.31 -7.42
N LEU A 129 10.95 0.65 -7.95
CA LEU A 129 10.02 -0.37 -8.44
C LEU A 129 10.61 -1.11 -9.64
N SER A 130 10.48 -2.43 -9.61
CA SER A 130 10.75 -3.32 -10.74
C SER A 130 9.70 -3.18 -11.83
N PHE A 131 10.03 -3.69 -13.03
CA PHE A 131 9.09 -3.73 -14.15
C PHE A 131 7.75 -4.36 -13.77
N ARG A 132 7.79 -5.52 -13.09
CA ARG A 132 6.60 -6.29 -12.71
C ARG A 132 5.71 -5.54 -11.72
N GLU A 133 6.32 -4.82 -10.78
CA GLU A 133 5.59 -4.02 -9.80
C GLU A 133 4.89 -2.83 -10.46
N VAL A 134 5.58 -2.12 -11.38
CA VAL A 134 4.95 -1.03 -12.15
C VAL A 134 3.82 -1.57 -13.03
N GLU A 135 4.04 -2.70 -13.70
CA GLU A 135 3.03 -3.35 -14.56
C GLU A 135 1.74 -3.64 -13.77
N ILE A 136 1.86 -4.27 -12.60
CA ILE A 136 0.72 -4.59 -11.73
C ILE A 136 0.01 -3.32 -11.24
N ILE A 137 0.76 -2.28 -10.85
CA ILE A 137 0.18 -1.01 -10.40
C ILE A 137 -0.60 -0.35 -11.54
N PHE A 138 -0.04 -0.28 -12.75
CA PHE A 138 -0.69 0.36 -13.90
C PHE A 138 -1.90 -0.43 -14.40
N GLU A 139 -1.83 -1.75 -14.39
CA GLU A 139 -2.97 -2.60 -14.73
C GLU A 139 -4.12 -2.42 -13.74
N PHE A 140 -3.83 -2.49 -12.43
CA PHE A 140 -4.83 -2.30 -11.37
C PHE A 140 -5.50 -0.92 -11.43
N THR A 141 -4.72 0.13 -11.77
CA THR A 141 -5.18 1.53 -11.74
C THR A 141 -5.56 2.08 -13.11
N ARG A 142 -5.76 1.21 -14.11
CA ARG A 142 -6.08 1.60 -15.50
C ARG A 142 -7.28 2.56 -15.61
N SER A 143 -8.26 2.43 -14.71
CA SER A 143 -9.46 3.29 -14.70
C SER A 143 -9.39 4.49 -13.76
N GLY A 144 -8.32 4.63 -12.95
CA GLY A 144 -8.24 5.64 -11.87
C GLY A 144 -6.92 6.40 -11.90
N SER A 145 -6.90 7.59 -12.52
CA SER A 145 -5.69 8.42 -12.63
C SER A 145 -5.14 8.92 -11.28
N ASN A 146 -6.01 9.05 -10.28
CA ASN A 146 -5.65 9.64 -8.97
C ASN A 146 -5.53 8.59 -7.85
N HIS A 147 -5.28 7.32 -8.20
CA HIS A 147 -5.09 6.29 -7.19
C HIS A 147 -3.75 6.49 -6.47
N PRO A 148 -3.69 6.46 -5.11
CA PRO A 148 -2.47 6.78 -4.34
C PRO A 148 -1.27 5.95 -4.74
N LEU A 149 -1.45 4.63 -4.92
CA LEU A 149 -0.40 3.72 -5.35
C LEU A 149 0.17 4.07 -6.74
N LYS A 150 -0.69 4.54 -7.67
CA LYS A 150 -0.25 4.98 -8.99
C LYS A 150 0.52 6.29 -8.90
N SER A 151 0.01 7.24 -8.14
CA SER A 151 0.66 8.54 -7.91
C SER A 151 2.04 8.38 -7.28
N PHE A 152 2.18 7.47 -6.31
CA PHE A 152 3.47 7.11 -5.72
C PHE A 152 4.43 6.52 -6.78
N ALA A 153 3.99 5.52 -7.55
CA ALA A 153 4.82 4.90 -8.58
C ALA A 153 5.28 5.89 -9.65
N ILE A 154 4.40 6.79 -10.10
CA ILE A 154 4.71 7.85 -11.07
C ILE A 154 5.73 8.83 -10.49
N ALA A 155 5.54 9.27 -9.24
CA ALA A 155 6.49 10.16 -8.58
C ALA A 155 7.86 9.50 -8.44
N LEU A 156 7.92 8.20 -8.13
CA LEU A 156 9.19 7.49 -7.95
C LEU A 156 9.92 7.32 -9.29
N MET A 157 9.19 6.98 -10.36
CA MET A 157 9.79 6.96 -11.71
C MET A 157 10.29 8.35 -12.12
N ALA A 158 9.57 9.43 -11.78
CA ALA A 158 9.99 10.79 -12.09
C ALA A 158 11.27 11.17 -11.31
N CYS A 159 11.36 10.79 -10.03
CA CYS A 159 12.57 10.94 -9.21
C CYS A 159 13.76 10.23 -9.87
N VAL A 160 13.60 8.96 -10.25
CA VAL A 160 14.65 8.15 -10.90
C VAL A 160 15.15 8.78 -12.21
N VAL A 161 14.23 9.34 -13.00
CA VAL A 161 14.57 10.05 -14.25
C VAL A 161 15.37 11.32 -13.95
N LEU A 162 15.00 12.09 -12.94
CA LEU A 162 15.71 13.31 -12.53
C LEU A 162 17.10 12.99 -11.98
N ASP A 163 17.23 11.93 -11.19
CA ASP A 163 18.50 11.41 -10.69
C ASP A 163 19.43 10.88 -11.82
N GLY A 164 18.87 10.61 -13.01
CA GLY A 164 19.58 9.93 -14.09
C GLY A 164 19.99 8.49 -13.73
N SER A 165 19.34 7.88 -12.75
CA SER A 165 19.70 6.56 -12.23
C SER A 165 18.97 5.43 -12.97
N LYS A 166 19.61 4.25 -13.05
CA LYS A 166 19.03 3.01 -13.62
C LYS A 166 18.28 3.21 -14.98
N PRO A 167 18.86 3.92 -15.97
CA PRO A 167 18.15 4.33 -17.19
C PRO A 167 17.61 3.16 -18.02
N GLU A 168 18.30 2.02 -18.03
CA GLU A 168 17.88 0.80 -18.73
C GLU A 168 16.56 0.22 -18.18
N LYS A 169 16.33 0.32 -16.87
CA LYS A 169 15.06 -0.11 -16.25
C LYS A 169 13.92 0.82 -16.66
N MET A 170 14.15 2.14 -16.64
CA MET A 170 13.16 3.13 -17.06
C MET A 170 12.82 3.02 -18.54
N GLU A 171 13.83 2.82 -19.40
CA GLU A 171 13.64 2.66 -20.84
C GLU A 171 12.69 1.49 -21.14
N ARG A 172 12.89 0.34 -20.48
CA ARG A 172 11.99 -0.81 -20.65
C ARG A 172 10.57 -0.50 -20.19
N ILE A 173 10.41 0.07 -19.00
CA ILE A 173 9.10 0.43 -18.44
C ILE A 173 8.36 1.38 -19.39
N PHE A 174 9.02 2.43 -19.87
CA PHE A 174 8.41 3.42 -20.76
C PHE A 174 8.08 2.90 -22.16
N LYS A 175 8.77 1.86 -22.62
CA LYS A 175 8.48 1.19 -23.90
C LYS A 175 7.31 0.23 -23.82
N GLU A 176 7.19 -0.50 -22.71
CA GLU A 176 6.28 -1.66 -22.61
C GLU A 176 5.01 -1.36 -21.80
N ILE A 177 5.00 -0.35 -20.92
CA ILE A 177 3.84 -0.01 -20.08
C ILE A 177 3.15 1.26 -20.58
N ASP A 178 1.97 1.08 -21.14
CA ASP A 178 1.16 2.15 -21.70
C ASP A 178 0.88 3.26 -20.69
N GLY A 179 1.13 4.51 -21.10
CA GLY A 179 0.90 5.71 -20.30
C GLY A 179 2.01 6.04 -19.29
N ALA A 180 2.88 5.08 -18.93
CA ALA A 180 3.91 5.28 -17.91
C ALA A 180 4.83 6.47 -18.22
N LEU A 181 5.33 6.58 -19.46
CA LEU A 181 6.17 7.70 -19.89
C LEU A 181 5.45 9.05 -19.76
N ILE A 182 4.24 9.14 -20.32
CA ILE A 182 3.48 10.41 -20.38
C ILE A 182 3.12 10.88 -18.97
N GLU A 183 2.68 9.96 -18.10
CA GLU A 183 2.33 10.29 -16.72
C GLU A 183 3.56 10.69 -15.90
N THR A 184 4.69 10.01 -16.10
CA THR A 184 5.98 10.38 -15.47
C THR A 184 6.43 11.78 -15.87
N LEU A 185 6.43 12.09 -17.18
CA LEU A 185 6.84 13.41 -17.67
C LEU A 185 5.93 14.54 -17.16
N LYS A 186 4.63 14.27 -17.01
CA LYS A 186 3.67 15.24 -16.41
C LYS A 186 3.92 15.48 -14.93
N CYS A 187 4.51 14.51 -14.23
CA CYS A 187 4.79 14.59 -12.80
C CYS A 187 6.05 15.41 -12.50
N ILE A 188 7.07 15.35 -13.37
CA ILE A 188 8.37 16.01 -13.17
C ILE A 188 8.26 17.47 -12.67
N PRO A 189 7.48 18.38 -13.30
CA PRO A 189 7.39 19.76 -12.83
C PRO A 189 6.85 19.92 -11.40
N LEU A 190 6.14 18.93 -10.87
CA LEU A 190 5.59 18.93 -9.51
C LEU A 190 6.60 18.46 -8.46
N LEU A 191 7.68 17.80 -8.87
CA LEU A 191 8.75 17.33 -8.00
C LEU A 191 9.86 18.37 -7.82
N LEU A 192 10.06 19.23 -8.83
CA LEU A 192 11.12 20.24 -8.80
C LEU A 192 10.86 21.27 -7.70
N LEU A 193 11.85 21.47 -6.84
CA LEU A 193 11.81 22.49 -5.81
C LEU A 193 12.30 23.81 -6.40
N THR A 194 11.49 24.86 -6.33
CA THR A 194 11.82 26.16 -6.95
C THR A 194 12.96 26.90 -6.25
N GLN A 195 13.38 26.43 -5.06
CA GLN A 195 14.36 27.07 -4.19
C GLN A 195 15.64 26.23 -4.00
N SER A 196 15.74 25.04 -4.61
CA SER A 196 16.94 24.18 -4.56
C SER A 196 17.26 23.61 -5.94
N GLU A 197 18.47 23.07 -6.11
CA GLU A 197 18.84 22.26 -7.28
C GLU A 197 18.38 20.79 -7.13
N THR A 198 17.51 20.50 -6.15
CA THR A 198 17.05 19.16 -5.79
C THR A 198 15.55 18.97 -6.09
N HIS A 199 15.07 17.74 -5.94
CA HIS A 199 13.66 17.40 -6.17
C HIS A 199 13.11 16.56 -5.03
N LYS A 200 11.78 16.51 -4.93
CA LYS A 200 11.11 15.66 -3.95
C LYS A 200 11.30 14.18 -4.25
N ASP A 201 11.59 13.41 -3.22
CA ASP A 201 11.61 11.94 -3.24
C ASP A 201 10.35 11.39 -2.56
N PRO A 202 9.53 10.61 -3.26
CA PRO A 202 8.30 10.05 -2.71
C PRO A 202 8.53 8.98 -1.62
N ARG A 203 9.75 8.47 -1.46
CA ARG A 203 10.10 7.56 -0.36
C ARG A 203 10.13 8.28 0.99
N HIS A 204 10.35 9.59 0.98
CA HIS A 204 10.39 10.42 2.19
C HIS A 204 9.02 11.06 2.48
N ARG A 205 8.54 10.86 3.70
CA ARG A 205 7.33 11.48 4.26
C ARG A 205 7.68 12.40 5.43
N THR A 206 7.22 13.64 5.37
CA THR A 206 7.59 14.73 6.31
C THR A 206 6.38 15.56 6.74
N ASP A 207 6.47 16.16 7.93
CA ASP A 207 5.53 17.16 8.44
C ASP A 207 5.63 18.51 7.68
N ASP A 208 6.84 18.91 7.25
CA ASP A 208 7.08 20.19 6.57
C ASP A 208 7.51 20.02 5.10
N SER A 209 6.54 19.64 4.28
CA SER A 209 6.78 19.41 2.85
C SER A 209 7.03 20.69 2.04
N ALA A 210 7.02 21.89 2.62
CA ALA A 210 7.30 23.12 1.88
C ALA A 210 8.80 23.31 1.62
N TYR A 211 9.64 22.79 2.51
CA TYR A 211 11.10 23.01 2.50
C TYR A 211 11.90 21.71 2.42
N ASP A 212 11.29 20.59 2.80
CA ASP A 212 11.95 19.30 2.79
C ASP A 212 11.90 18.62 1.42
N GLU A 213 12.87 17.73 1.18
CA GLU A 213 12.96 16.86 0.00
C GLU A 213 11.93 15.73 0.03
N GLY A 214 11.08 15.66 1.06
CA GLY A 214 9.98 14.72 1.16
C GLY A 214 8.62 15.27 0.73
N PHE A 215 7.66 14.36 0.63
CA PHE A 215 6.25 14.72 0.49
C PHE A 215 5.57 14.81 1.85
N GLY A 216 4.50 15.60 1.94
CA GLY A 216 3.67 15.64 3.14
C GLY A 216 3.19 14.23 3.47
N ILE A 217 3.16 13.87 4.76
CA ILE A 217 2.90 12.50 5.26
C ILE A 217 1.80 11.77 4.48
N CYS A 218 0.70 12.46 4.21
CA CYS A 218 -0.52 11.85 3.72
C CYS A 218 -0.70 12.02 2.20
N LYS A 219 0.36 12.44 1.48
CA LYS A 219 0.31 12.72 0.05
C LYS A 219 -0.16 11.51 -0.76
N PHE A 220 0.28 10.32 -0.36
CA PHE A 220 -0.05 9.05 -1.00
C PHE A 220 -1.02 8.21 -0.16
N HIS A 221 -1.73 8.82 0.79
CA HIS A 221 -2.73 8.15 1.62
C HIS A 221 -4.15 8.45 1.14
N ARG A 222 -5.10 7.71 1.71
CA ARG A 222 -6.54 7.89 1.52
C ARG A 222 -7.22 8.12 2.87
N HIS A 223 -8.10 9.12 2.93
CA HIS A 223 -8.79 9.55 4.16
C HIS A 223 -10.27 9.80 3.90
N LYS A 224 -11.13 9.66 4.94
CA LYS A 224 -12.46 10.30 4.90
C LYS A 224 -12.26 11.81 4.98
N PHE A 225 -13.28 12.54 4.54
CA PHE A 225 -13.31 13.99 4.74
C PHE A 225 -13.13 14.30 6.23
N ASP A 226 -12.23 15.24 6.56
CA ASP A 226 -11.82 15.65 7.92
C ASP A 226 -11.08 14.61 8.78
N ASP A 227 -10.71 13.43 8.25
CA ASP A 227 -9.89 12.48 9.01
C ASP A 227 -8.45 12.99 9.16
N ILE A 228 -7.93 12.93 10.39
CA ILE A 228 -6.52 13.21 10.67
C ILE A 228 -5.69 11.96 10.42
N CYS A 229 -4.67 12.14 9.59
CA CYS A 229 -3.65 11.16 9.29
C CYS A 229 -2.65 11.07 10.45
N ASN A 230 -2.48 9.87 11.01
CA ASN A 230 -1.63 9.64 12.19
C ASN A 230 -0.36 8.86 11.86
N SER A 231 0.02 8.78 10.59
CA SER A 231 1.26 8.13 10.19
C SER A 231 2.45 9.01 10.60
N PRO A 232 3.53 8.42 11.11
CA PRO A 232 4.74 9.17 11.46
C PRO A 232 5.51 9.54 10.19
N PRO A 233 6.38 10.58 10.21
CA PRO A 233 7.40 10.76 9.18
C PRO A 233 8.38 9.57 9.17
N ASN A 234 9.17 9.44 8.11
CA ASN A 234 10.31 8.51 8.05
C ASN A 234 11.61 9.28 7.83
N ASP A 235 12.70 8.76 8.39
CA ASP A 235 14.00 9.41 8.30
C ASP A 235 14.53 9.35 6.85
N PRO A 236 15.06 10.47 6.32
CA PRO A 236 15.97 10.40 5.19
C PRO A 236 17.23 9.68 5.66
N VAL A 237 17.46 8.46 5.19
CA VAL A 237 18.69 7.72 5.47
C VAL A 237 19.85 8.50 4.86
N GLY A 238 20.55 9.32 5.66
CA GLY A 238 21.71 10.06 5.16
C GLY A 238 22.18 11.32 5.89
N LEU A 239 21.45 11.90 6.85
CA LEU A 239 21.87 13.16 7.51
C LEU A 239 22.62 13.01 8.84
N PHE A 240 22.85 11.79 9.31
CA PHE A 240 23.72 11.51 10.47
C PHE A 240 24.68 10.35 10.19
N GLY A 241 25.63 10.57 9.29
CA GLY A 241 26.87 9.80 9.17
C GLY A 241 28.05 10.75 9.35
N PHE A 242 28.92 10.44 10.32
CA PHE A 242 30.07 11.21 10.82
C PHE A 242 30.93 11.94 9.79
#